data_AF-A0A961DYV8-F1
#
_entry.id   AF-A0A961DYV8-F1
#
_cell.length_a   1.000
_cell.length_b   1.000
_cell.length_c   1.000
_cell.angle_alpha   90.00
_cell.angle_beta   90.00
_cell.angle_gamma   90.00
#
_symmetry.space_group_name_H-M   'P 1'
#
loop_
_entity.id
_entity.type
_entity.pdbx_description
1 polymer ?
#
loop_
_entity_poly.entity_id
_entity_poly.type
_entity_poly.pdbx_seq_one_letter_code
_entity_poly.pdbx_strand_id
1 'polypeptide(L)'
;MTRYITPNRQIGAGFFPGTTPVLIDYPASIFRAGSANEHISVGAANLIAAIGDVSGPLAIVGQSEGAVVLDTVRARLVNDPSAPPPDQLKFVLFNSPTRGLASTLFRDGTRIPFVDVTVTPPVDSRYDTSAVIHEYDFWGDFPDRPWNLLTLLNAVAAMAFVHQLANDIPAQVAPENITTVVNSKGASDTTYFVPTMTLPLTEVLRVIGVPNRAVDALDNVIRPVIDAGYSRNDKPGDRRPYFDHGVLTTHQSSDPNAVAAVGIPRAGPEGGSEQARTTSTAARRHSLARLNGRNRSVLSADRAVGSMQPRSSAARSFPPVR
;
A
#
# COMPACT_ATOMS: atom_id res chain seq x y z
N MET A 1 27.95 -15.86 7.45
CA MET A 1 27.47 -15.95 6.06
C MET A 1 26.35 -14.94 5.91
N THR A 2 26.64 -13.84 5.22
CA THR A 2 25.88 -12.59 5.21
C THR A 2 24.59 -12.77 4.41
N ARG A 3 23.44 -12.92 5.09
CA ARG A 3 22.10 -12.84 4.47
C ARG A 3 21.70 -11.38 4.36
N TYR A 4 22.32 -10.65 3.47
CA TYR A 4 21.82 -9.34 3.06
C TYR A 4 22.00 -9.22 1.55
N ILE A 5 20.87 -8.98 0.87
CA ILE A 5 20.77 -8.54 -0.52
C ILE A 5 21.03 -9.66 -1.55
N THR A 6 20.01 -10.49 -1.78
CA THR A 6 19.71 -10.95 -3.15
C THR A 6 18.30 -10.44 -3.46
N PRO A 7 18.18 -9.22 -4.00
CA PRO A 7 16.89 -8.70 -4.39
C PRO A 7 16.36 -9.57 -5.54
N ASN A 8 15.09 -9.95 -5.47
CA ASN A 8 14.28 -10.53 -6.55
C ASN A 8 14.30 -12.06 -6.78
N ARG A 9 15.23 -12.86 -6.25
CA ARG A 9 15.19 -14.34 -6.49
C ARG A 9 14.38 -15.17 -5.48
N GLN A 10 13.86 -14.54 -4.42
CA GLN A 10 13.07 -15.23 -3.38
C GLN A 10 11.64 -14.73 -3.26
N ILE A 11 11.26 -13.64 -3.96
CA ILE A 11 9.87 -13.16 -3.95
C ILE A 11 9.02 -14.23 -4.65
N GLY A 12 8.15 -14.87 -3.88
CA GLY A 12 7.33 -15.99 -4.31
C GLY A 12 7.98 -17.38 -4.24
N ALA A 13 9.22 -17.50 -3.75
CA ALA A 13 9.83 -18.79 -3.42
C ALA A 13 9.13 -19.38 -2.19
N GLY A 14 8.21 -20.33 -2.44
CA GLY A 14 7.32 -20.90 -1.42
C GLY A 14 5.84 -20.76 -1.76
N PHE A 15 5.50 -19.86 -2.70
CA PHE A 15 4.18 -19.87 -3.32
C PHE A 15 4.12 -21.01 -4.31
N PHE A 16 3.10 -21.86 -4.15
CA PHE A 16 2.88 -23.03 -5.00
C PHE A 16 4.10 -23.98 -5.03
N PRO A 17 4.41 -24.66 -3.90
CA PRO A 17 5.49 -25.64 -3.86
C PRO A 17 5.30 -26.70 -4.94
N GLY A 18 6.38 -27.03 -5.66
CA GLY A 18 6.34 -27.94 -6.82
C GLY A 18 6.14 -27.25 -8.17
N THR A 19 6.13 -25.92 -8.23
CA THR A 19 6.11 -25.16 -9.49
C THR A 19 7.50 -24.67 -9.92
N THR A 20 7.67 -24.38 -11.21
CA THR A 20 8.87 -23.72 -11.75
C THR A 20 8.54 -22.25 -11.99
N PRO A 21 9.12 -21.29 -11.23
CA PRO A 21 8.81 -19.89 -11.41
C PRO A 21 9.38 -19.35 -12.73
N VAL A 22 8.56 -18.63 -13.48
CA VAL A 22 8.97 -17.83 -14.64
C VAL A 22 8.99 -16.37 -14.20
N LEU A 23 10.16 -15.75 -14.21
CA LEU A 23 10.30 -14.33 -13.87
C LEU A 23 9.96 -13.47 -15.08
N ILE A 24 9.17 -12.43 -14.85
CA ILE A 24 8.87 -11.41 -15.87
C ILE A 24 9.87 -10.28 -15.73
N ASP A 25 10.69 -10.09 -16.75
CA ASP A 25 11.64 -8.99 -16.80
C ASP A 25 10.94 -7.68 -17.15
N TYR A 26 11.15 -6.66 -16.33
CA TYR A 26 10.73 -5.27 -16.58
C TYR A 26 11.57 -4.33 -15.69
N PRO A 27 11.55 -2.99 -15.92
CA PRO A 27 12.48 -2.08 -15.24
C PRO A 27 12.36 -2.01 -13.71
N ALA A 28 11.20 -2.37 -13.15
CA ALA A 28 10.94 -2.53 -11.71
C ALA A 28 11.53 -1.43 -10.80
N SER A 29 11.42 -0.16 -11.22
CA SER A 29 12.10 0.98 -10.61
C SER A 29 11.13 2.11 -10.26
N ILE A 30 10.08 1.85 -9.45
CA ILE A 30 9.07 2.88 -9.08
C ILE A 30 9.64 4.15 -8.43
N PHE A 31 10.81 4.03 -7.78
CA PHE A 31 11.43 5.15 -7.07
C PHE A 31 12.19 6.10 -7.99
N ARG A 32 12.34 5.74 -9.27
CA ARG A 32 12.78 6.69 -10.29
C ARG A 32 11.61 7.61 -10.63
N ALA A 33 11.78 8.90 -10.34
CA ALA A 33 10.73 9.89 -10.52
C ALA A 33 10.19 9.89 -11.97
N GLY A 34 8.88 9.84 -12.10
CA GLY A 34 8.15 9.95 -13.37
C GLY A 34 8.21 8.74 -14.31
N SER A 35 8.69 7.58 -13.87
CA SER A 35 8.81 6.39 -14.73
C SER A 35 7.93 5.21 -14.35
N ALA A 36 7.16 5.26 -13.27
CA ALA A 36 6.42 4.08 -12.81
C ALA A 36 5.33 3.65 -13.81
N ASN A 37 4.60 4.58 -14.43
CA ASN A 37 3.65 4.24 -15.52
C ASN A 37 4.32 3.46 -16.67
N GLU A 38 5.50 3.89 -17.11
CA GLU A 38 6.24 3.22 -18.19
C GLU A 38 6.61 1.79 -17.76
N HIS A 39 7.17 1.63 -16.57
CA HIS A 39 7.57 0.33 -16.04
C HIS A 39 6.38 -0.62 -15.86
N ILE A 40 5.28 -0.13 -15.30
CA ILE A 40 4.04 -0.89 -15.13
C ILE A 40 3.50 -1.33 -16.50
N SER A 41 3.52 -0.45 -17.49
CA SER A 41 3.05 -0.76 -18.84
C SER A 41 3.91 -1.83 -19.53
N VAL A 42 5.23 -1.73 -19.42
CA VAL A 42 6.19 -2.72 -19.94
C VAL A 42 6.01 -4.07 -19.23
N GLY A 43 5.95 -4.07 -17.90
CA GLY A 43 5.70 -5.28 -17.11
C GLY A 43 4.39 -5.95 -17.49
N ALA A 44 3.32 -5.18 -17.69
CA ALA A 44 2.02 -5.71 -18.11
C ALA A 44 2.05 -6.29 -19.53
N ALA A 45 2.78 -5.66 -20.46
CA ALA A 45 2.94 -6.19 -21.82
C ALA A 45 3.73 -7.51 -21.82
N ASN A 46 4.85 -7.55 -21.10
CA ASN A 46 5.70 -8.74 -21.00
C ASN A 46 4.97 -9.90 -20.29
N LEU A 47 4.19 -9.61 -19.25
CA LEU A 47 3.38 -10.62 -18.57
C LEU A 47 2.27 -11.18 -19.47
N ILE A 48 1.56 -10.33 -20.23
CA ILE A 48 0.55 -10.82 -21.19
C ILE A 48 1.17 -11.72 -22.26
N ALA A 49 2.35 -11.35 -22.79
CA ALA A 49 3.07 -12.20 -23.74
C ALA A 49 3.43 -13.56 -23.11
N ALA A 50 3.99 -13.56 -21.89
CA ALA A 50 4.35 -14.78 -21.19
C ALA A 50 3.15 -15.69 -20.87
N ILE A 51 1.98 -15.12 -20.57
CA ILE A 51 0.73 -15.89 -20.38
C ILE A 51 0.35 -16.63 -21.67
N GLY A 52 0.56 -16.01 -22.84
CA GLY A 52 0.27 -16.65 -24.14
C GLY A 52 1.22 -17.79 -24.50
N ASP A 53 2.44 -17.78 -23.96
CA ASP A 53 3.50 -18.76 -24.27
C ASP A 53 3.44 -20.03 -23.40
N VAL A 54 2.65 -20.03 -22.31
CA VAL A 54 2.56 -21.16 -21.38
C VAL A 54 1.18 -21.83 -21.45
N SER A 55 1.18 -23.15 -21.64
CA SER A 55 -0.04 -23.95 -21.61
C SER A 55 -0.40 -24.42 -20.20
N GLY A 56 -1.68 -24.29 -19.84
CA GLY A 56 -2.24 -24.83 -18.60
C GLY A 56 -2.48 -23.78 -17.51
N PRO A 57 -2.96 -24.18 -16.32
CA PRO A 57 -3.26 -23.25 -15.25
C PRO A 57 -2.01 -22.53 -14.71
N LEU A 58 -2.09 -21.21 -14.57
CA LEU A 58 -1.04 -20.33 -14.09
C LEU A 58 -1.46 -19.63 -12.80
N ALA A 59 -0.56 -19.63 -11.82
CA ALA A 59 -0.61 -18.71 -10.71
C ALA A 59 0.31 -17.52 -11.01
N ILE A 60 -0.27 -16.34 -11.10
CA ILE A 60 0.43 -15.10 -11.42
C ILE A 60 0.60 -14.32 -10.13
N VAL A 61 1.84 -14.11 -9.72
CA VAL A 61 2.18 -13.50 -8.43
C VAL A 61 2.93 -12.20 -8.66
N GLY A 62 2.55 -11.15 -7.92
CA GLY A 62 3.20 -9.84 -7.97
C GLY A 62 3.23 -9.20 -6.59
N GLN A 63 4.34 -8.58 -6.25
CA GLN A 63 4.53 -7.84 -5.00
C GLN A 63 4.78 -6.36 -5.31
N SER A 64 4.25 -5.46 -4.50
CA SER A 64 4.53 -4.02 -4.60
C SER A 64 4.19 -3.49 -6.01
N GLU A 65 5.15 -2.93 -6.76
CA GLU A 65 4.97 -2.56 -8.17
C GLU A 65 4.42 -3.71 -9.03
N GLY A 66 4.88 -4.94 -8.80
CA GLY A 66 4.40 -6.12 -9.53
C GLY A 66 2.92 -6.37 -9.29
N ALA A 67 2.39 -6.06 -8.10
CA ALA A 67 0.95 -6.15 -7.86
C ALA A 67 0.15 -5.11 -8.66
N VAL A 68 0.71 -3.92 -8.88
CA VAL A 68 0.12 -2.90 -9.77
C VAL A 68 0.17 -3.33 -11.24
N VAL A 69 1.24 -4.01 -11.65
CA VAL A 69 1.31 -4.70 -12.96
C VAL A 69 0.18 -5.72 -13.09
N LEU A 70 -0.08 -6.52 -12.05
CA LEU A 70 -1.17 -7.51 -12.07
C LEU A 70 -2.54 -6.87 -12.22
N ASP A 71 -2.83 -5.81 -11.45
CA ASP A 71 -4.08 -5.05 -11.61
C ASP A 71 -4.22 -4.49 -13.03
N THR A 72 -3.13 -4.00 -13.61
CA THR A 72 -3.11 -3.51 -15.00
C THR A 72 -3.40 -4.62 -16.01
N VAL A 73 -2.81 -5.81 -15.84
CA VAL A 73 -3.08 -6.96 -16.70
C VAL A 73 -4.52 -7.43 -16.55
N ARG A 74 -5.04 -7.53 -15.33
CA ARG A 74 -6.45 -7.87 -15.08
C ARG A 74 -7.39 -6.91 -15.82
N ALA A 75 -7.14 -5.61 -15.74
CA ALA A 75 -7.92 -4.59 -16.45
C ALA A 75 -7.87 -4.73 -17.97
N ARG A 76 -6.72 -5.10 -18.53
CA ARG A 76 -6.56 -5.40 -19.97
C ARG A 76 -7.35 -6.66 -20.35
N LEU A 77 -7.25 -7.73 -19.57
CA LEU A 77 -7.89 -9.02 -19.86
C LEU A 77 -9.42 -8.99 -19.74
N VAL A 78 -9.99 -8.12 -18.90
CA VAL A 78 -11.46 -7.96 -18.77
C VAL A 78 -12.13 -7.60 -20.09
N ASN A 79 -11.45 -6.80 -20.92
CA ASN A 79 -11.99 -6.32 -22.20
C ASN A 79 -11.45 -7.09 -23.42
N ASP A 80 -10.61 -8.10 -23.20
CA ASP A 80 -9.95 -8.84 -24.25
C ASP A 80 -10.76 -10.09 -24.64
N PRO A 81 -11.27 -10.19 -25.89
CA PRO A 81 -12.01 -11.35 -26.35
C PRO A 81 -11.14 -12.61 -26.48
N SER A 82 -9.82 -12.45 -26.58
CA SER A 82 -8.84 -13.54 -26.67
C SER A 82 -8.27 -13.96 -25.32
N ALA A 83 -8.70 -13.31 -24.22
CA ALA A 83 -8.14 -13.61 -22.92
C ALA A 83 -8.39 -15.08 -22.48
N PRO A 84 -7.54 -15.66 -21.64
CA PRO A 84 -7.68 -17.06 -21.19
C PRO A 84 -8.99 -17.38 -20.46
N PRO A 85 -9.49 -18.62 -20.51
CA PRO A 85 -10.62 -19.05 -19.69
C PRO A 85 -10.43 -18.76 -18.17
N PRO A 86 -11.52 -18.50 -17.42
CA PRO A 86 -11.47 -18.18 -15.98
C PRO A 86 -10.64 -19.12 -15.09
N ASP A 87 -10.60 -20.40 -15.43
CA ASP A 87 -9.91 -21.46 -14.68
C ASP A 87 -8.40 -21.56 -15.00
N GLN A 88 -7.92 -20.82 -16.01
CA GLN A 88 -6.52 -20.84 -16.40
C GLN A 88 -5.65 -19.88 -15.61
N LEU A 89 -6.18 -18.78 -15.07
CA LEU A 89 -5.35 -17.79 -14.37
C LEU A 89 -5.86 -17.56 -12.94
N LYS A 90 -4.94 -17.49 -12.00
CA LYS A 90 -5.19 -17.00 -10.63
C LYS A 90 -4.18 -15.94 -10.28
N PHE A 91 -4.64 -14.82 -9.71
CA PHE A 91 -3.77 -13.69 -9.36
C PHE A 91 -3.51 -13.66 -7.87
N VAL A 92 -2.26 -13.40 -7.47
CA VAL A 92 -1.89 -13.21 -6.06
C VAL A 92 -1.07 -11.93 -5.94
N LEU A 93 -1.62 -10.95 -5.21
CA LEU A 93 -1.06 -9.62 -5.04
C LEU A 93 -0.54 -9.46 -3.63
N PHE A 94 0.75 -9.21 -3.47
CA PHE A 94 1.39 -8.98 -2.18
C PHE A 94 1.63 -7.50 -1.94
N ASN A 95 1.11 -7.00 -0.83
CA ASN A 95 1.33 -5.63 -0.33
C ASN A 95 1.16 -4.58 -1.42
N SER A 96 0.05 -4.67 -2.15
CA SER A 96 -0.20 -3.81 -3.30
C SER A 96 -0.40 -2.35 -2.86
N PRO A 97 0.36 -1.39 -3.42
CA PRO A 97 0.12 0.04 -3.18
C PRO A 97 -1.31 0.48 -3.53
N THR A 98 -1.96 -0.18 -4.49
CA THR A 98 -3.35 0.09 -4.91
C THR A 98 -4.40 -0.40 -3.92
N ARG A 99 -4.01 -1.19 -2.91
CA ARG A 99 -4.89 -1.66 -1.83
C ARG A 99 -4.62 -0.98 -0.48
N GLY A 100 -3.46 -0.34 -0.33
CA GLY A 100 -3.07 0.43 0.86
C GLY A 100 -2.87 1.90 0.53
N LEU A 101 -1.61 2.35 0.46
CA LEU A 101 -1.22 3.76 0.33
C LEU A 101 -2.08 4.57 -0.65
N ALA A 102 -2.30 4.04 -1.86
CA ALA A 102 -3.01 4.75 -2.91
C ALA A 102 -4.51 4.91 -2.59
N SER A 103 -5.17 3.81 -2.20
CA SER A 103 -6.60 3.80 -1.82
C SER A 103 -6.87 4.46 -0.48
N THR A 104 -5.88 4.62 0.40
CA THR A 104 -6.03 5.41 1.62
C THR A 104 -5.98 6.91 1.32
N LEU A 105 -4.93 7.36 0.64
CA LEU A 105 -4.60 8.80 0.55
C LEU A 105 -5.23 9.54 -0.62
N PHE A 106 -5.64 8.84 -1.68
CA PHE A 106 -6.05 9.48 -2.92
C PHE A 106 -7.42 8.98 -3.38
N ARG A 107 -8.15 9.87 -4.06
CA ARG A 107 -9.38 9.51 -4.74
C ARG A 107 -9.07 8.74 -6.02
N ASP A 108 -9.97 7.87 -6.43
CA ASP A 108 -9.93 7.26 -7.76
C ASP A 108 -9.82 8.33 -8.85
N GLY A 109 -8.96 8.05 -9.84
CA GLY A 109 -8.63 8.99 -10.92
C GLY A 109 -7.58 10.03 -10.55
N THR A 110 -7.10 10.11 -9.31
CA THR A 110 -6.02 11.04 -8.93
C THR A 110 -4.70 10.59 -9.56
N ARG A 111 -4.06 11.50 -10.33
CA ARG A 111 -2.69 11.29 -10.82
C ARG A 111 -1.68 11.73 -9.76
N ILE A 112 -0.79 10.82 -9.37
CA ILE A 112 0.29 11.06 -8.41
C ILE A 112 1.51 11.62 -9.17
N PRO A 113 1.83 12.93 -9.06
CA PRO A 113 2.75 13.58 -9.99
C PRO A 113 4.17 13.03 -9.99
N PHE A 114 4.70 12.59 -8.84
CA PHE A 114 6.11 12.21 -8.70
C PHE A 114 6.42 10.80 -9.20
N VAL A 115 5.47 9.87 -9.10
CA VAL A 115 5.62 8.50 -9.62
C VAL A 115 5.05 8.36 -11.03
N ASP A 116 4.24 9.33 -11.46
CA ASP A 116 3.43 9.25 -12.66
C ASP A 116 2.60 7.96 -12.67
N VAL A 117 1.61 7.88 -11.78
CA VAL A 117 0.62 6.78 -11.73
C VAL A 117 -0.74 7.39 -11.44
N THR A 118 -1.78 6.91 -12.10
CA THR A 118 -3.17 7.27 -11.78
C THR A 118 -3.77 6.20 -10.89
N VAL A 119 -4.33 6.61 -9.75
CA VAL A 119 -5.06 5.70 -8.86
C VAL A 119 -6.28 5.19 -9.60
N THR A 120 -6.38 3.87 -9.71
CA THR A 120 -7.50 3.19 -10.36
C THR A 120 -8.14 2.24 -9.37
N PRO A 121 -9.49 2.18 -9.31
CA PRO A 121 -10.15 1.21 -8.47
C PRO A 121 -9.84 -0.21 -8.98
N PRO A 122 -9.88 -1.22 -8.09
CA PRO A 122 -9.82 -2.62 -8.51
C PRO A 122 -10.89 -2.91 -9.57
N VAL A 123 -10.53 -3.70 -10.57
CA VAL A 123 -11.47 -4.16 -11.60
C VAL A 123 -12.04 -5.52 -11.24
N ASP A 124 -13.35 -5.69 -11.45
CA ASP A 124 -13.98 -7.00 -11.38
C ASP A 124 -13.54 -7.84 -12.59
N SER A 125 -12.66 -8.80 -12.33
CA SER A 125 -12.16 -9.75 -13.33
C SER A 125 -12.83 -11.12 -13.19
N ARG A 126 -12.86 -11.89 -14.28
CA ARG A 126 -13.32 -13.29 -14.28
C ARG A 126 -12.33 -14.27 -13.63
N TYR A 127 -11.17 -13.80 -13.17
CA TYR A 127 -10.13 -14.63 -12.56
C TYR A 127 -10.13 -14.44 -11.05
N ASP A 128 -9.97 -15.54 -10.33
CA ASP A 128 -9.81 -15.51 -8.87
C ASP A 128 -8.57 -14.70 -8.50
N THR A 129 -8.71 -13.88 -7.48
CA THR A 129 -7.64 -12.98 -7.01
C THR A 129 -7.48 -13.07 -5.51
N SER A 130 -6.23 -13.18 -5.07
CA SER A 130 -5.84 -13.20 -3.66
C SER A 130 -5.00 -11.96 -3.36
N ALA A 131 -5.48 -11.06 -2.50
CA ALA A 131 -4.70 -9.95 -1.98
C ALA A 131 -4.12 -10.35 -0.62
N VAL A 132 -2.79 -10.34 -0.49
CA VAL A 132 -2.08 -10.63 0.76
C VAL A 132 -1.53 -9.32 1.30
N ILE A 133 -2.06 -8.90 2.45
CA ILE A 133 -1.73 -7.63 3.09
C ILE A 133 -1.04 -7.94 4.41
N HIS A 134 0.21 -7.52 4.54
CA HIS A 134 0.95 -7.66 5.79
C HIS A 134 0.68 -6.44 6.67
N GLU A 135 0.39 -6.70 7.94
CA GLU A 135 0.12 -5.65 8.91
C GLU A 135 1.29 -4.66 8.99
N TYR A 136 0.95 -3.38 8.98
CA TYR A 136 1.85 -2.22 9.00
C TYR A 136 2.72 -2.03 7.76
N ASP A 137 2.58 -2.86 6.72
CA ASP A 137 3.30 -2.65 5.47
C ASP A 137 3.03 -1.26 4.89
N PHE A 138 4.08 -0.48 4.65
CA PHE A 138 3.96 0.90 4.18
C PHE A 138 3.15 1.03 2.87
N TRP A 139 3.19 0.04 2.00
CA TRP A 139 2.52 0.09 0.70
C TRP A 139 1.15 -0.55 0.75
N GLY A 140 1.06 -1.75 1.32
CA GLY A 140 -0.15 -2.57 1.34
C GLY A 140 -1.12 -2.27 2.49
N ASP A 141 -0.63 -1.76 3.62
CA ASP A 141 -1.39 -1.47 4.83
C ASP A 141 -1.01 -0.09 5.38
N PHE A 142 -1.11 0.93 4.54
CA PHE A 142 -0.72 2.29 4.94
C PHE A 142 -1.65 2.85 6.03
N PRO A 143 -1.13 3.60 7.03
CA PRO A 143 -1.95 4.19 8.09
C PRO A 143 -3.04 5.13 7.56
N ASP A 144 -4.30 4.87 7.91
CA ASP A 144 -5.43 5.76 7.59
C ASP A 144 -5.50 7.00 8.49
N ARG A 145 -4.65 7.08 9.52
CA ARG A 145 -4.42 8.29 10.32
C ARG A 145 -2.94 8.68 10.27
N PRO A 146 -2.45 9.22 9.13
CA PRO A 146 -1.03 9.52 8.93
C PRO A 146 -0.49 10.59 9.89
N TRP A 147 -1.36 11.33 10.58
CA TRP A 147 -0.97 12.26 11.66
C TRP A 147 -0.57 11.56 12.97
N ASN A 148 -0.85 10.26 13.13
CA ASN A 148 -0.24 9.46 14.18
C ASN A 148 1.21 9.13 13.78
N LEU A 149 2.13 10.03 14.17
CA LEU A 149 3.53 9.96 13.75
C LEU A 149 4.22 8.66 14.18
N LEU A 150 3.83 8.07 15.31
CA LEU A 150 4.41 6.81 15.76
C LEU A 150 3.99 5.66 14.85
N THR A 151 2.71 5.63 14.44
CA THR A 151 2.22 4.68 13.44
C THR A 151 2.94 4.85 12.11
N LEU A 152 3.15 6.09 11.65
CA LEU A 152 3.85 6.37 10.41
C LEU A 152 5.33 5.90 10.48
N LEU A 153 6.02 6.16 11.58
CA LEU A 153 7.38 5.67 11.79
C LEU A 153 7.45 4.14 11.80
N ASN A 154 6.45 3.48 12.41
CA ASN A 154 6.34 2.03 12.38
C ASN A 154 6.13 1.49 10.96
N ALA A 155 5.25 2.11 10.16
CA ALA A 155 5.07 1.73 8.76
C ALA A 155 6.35 1.95 7.93
N VAL A 156 7.09 3.04 8.15
CA VAL A 156 8.39 3.26 7.49
C VAL A 156 9.40 2.18 7.86
N ALA A 157 9.49 1.78 9.13
CA ALA A 157 10.35 0.67 9.54
C ALA A 157 9.89 -0.66 8.90
N ALA A 158 8.58 -0.85 8.71
CA ALA A 158 8.02 -2.01 8.03
C ALA A 158 8.48 -2.15 6.58
N MET A 159 8.95 -1.08 5.92
CA MET A 159 9.59 -1.21 4.60
C MET A 159 10.80 -2.16 4.62
N ALA A 160 11.56 -2.22 5.72
CA ALA A 160 12.72 -3.08 5.85
C ALA A 160 12.39 -4.46 6.46
N PHE A 161 11.49 -4.48 7.45
CA PHE A 161 11.23 -5.68 8.27
C PHE A 161 9.97 -6.45 7.89
N VAL A 162 9.08 -5.87 7.07
CA VAL A 162 7.84 -6.53 6.63
C VAL A 162 7.84 -6.62 5.11
N HIS A 163 7.90 -5.48 4.42
CA HIS A 163 7.72 -5.42 2.97
C HIS A 163 8.72 -6.31 2.22
N GLN A 164 10.02 -6.20 2.50
CA GLN A 164 11.05 -7.01 1.83
C GLN A 164 11.00 -8.50 2.19
N LEU A 165 10.38 -8.84 3.32
CA LEU A 165 10.36 -10.19 3.87
C LEU A 165 9.03 -10.92 3.62
N ALA A 166 8.06 -10.25 2.97
CA ALA A 166 6.74 -10.76 2.62
C ALA A 166 6.82 -11.96 1.67
N ASN A 167 7.10 -13.13 2.23
CA ASN A 167 7.13 -14.43 1.56
C ASN A 167 6.10 -15.38 2.19
N ASP A 168 5.21 -14.86 3.03
CA ASP A 168 4.28 -15.65 3.82
C ASP A 168 3.22 -16.32 2.94
N ILE A 169 2.99 -17.61 3.20
CA ILE A 169 2.09 -18.44 2.42
C ILE A 169 0.66 -18.19 2.92
N PRO A 170 -0.30 -17.77 2.07
CA PRO A 170 -1.70 -17.51 2.45
C PRO A 170 -2.36 -18.65 3.26
N ALA A 171 -1.91 -19.89 3.07
CA ALA A 171 -2.38 -21.07 3.78
C ALA A 171 -2.11 -21.07 5.29
N GLN A 172 -1.26 -20.18 5.80
CA GLN A 172 -0.93 -20.06 7.23
C GLN A 172 -1.71 -18.94 7.92
N VAL A 173 -2.51 -18.19 7.17
CA VAL A 173 -3.32 -17.10 7.71
C VAL A 173 -4.53 -17.68 8.44
N ALA A 174 -4.76 -17.20 9.67
CA ALA A 174 -5.89 -17.64 10.48
C ALA A 174 -7.22 -17.28 9.80
N PRO A 175 -8.26 -18.16 9.82
CA PRO A 175 -9.51 -17.94 9.09
C PRO A 175 -10.20 -16.60 9.38
N GLU A 176 -10.08 -16.09 10.61
CA GLU A 176 -10.62 -14.79 11.03
C GLU A 176 -10.00 -13.59 10.31
N ASN A 177 -8.80 -13.75 9.74
CA ASN A 177 -8.10 -12.74 8.97
C ASN A 177 -8.27 -12.93 7.45
N ILE A 178 -9.19 -13.81 7.04
CA ILE A 178 -9.50 -14.08 5.63
C ILE A 178 -10.90 -13.56 5.33
N THR A 179 -11.01 -12.72 4.30
CA THR A 179 -12.30 -12.27 3.77
C THR A 179 -12.40 -12.65 2.30
N THR A 180 -13.57 -13.09 1.86
CA THR A 180 -13.81 -13.46 0.46
C THR A 180 -15.11 -12.85 -0.02
N VAL A 181 -15.07 -12.22 -1.18
CA VAL A 181 -16.24 -11.67 -1.88
C VAL A 181 -16.27 -12.26 -3.29
N VAL A 182 -17.47 -12.62 -3.75
CA VAL A 182 -17.69 -12.99 -5.15
C VAL A 182 -18.04 -11.73 -5.92
N ASN A 183 -17.25 -11.40 -6.93
CA ASN A 183 -17.43 -10.17 -7.71
C ASN A 183 -18.51 -10.31 -8.79
N SER A 184 -18.79 -9.22 -9.51
CA SER A 184 -19.85 -9.20 -10.53
C SER A 184 -19.60 -10.11 -11.74
N LYS A 185 -18.38 -10.65 -11.88
CA LYS A 185 -17.99 -11.62 -12.92
C LYS A 185 -17.97 -13.07 -12.41
N GLY A 186 -18.36 -13.31 -11.16
CA GLY A 186 -18.44 -14.64 -10.56
C GLY A 186 -17.12 -15.20 -10.04
N ALA A 187 -16.05 -14.41 -10.07
CA ALA A 187 -14.75 -14.82 -9.50
C ALA A 187 -14.65 -14.44 -8.02
N SER A 188 -13.79 -15.15 -7.28
CA SER A 188 -13.53 -14.87 -5.88
C SER A 188 -12.39 -13.85 -5.72
N ASP A 189 -12.66 -12.73 -5.08
CA ASP A 189 -11.66 -11.80 -4.56
C ASP A 189 -11.48 -12.09 -3.06
N THR A 190 -10.33 -12.65 -2.70
CA THR A 190 -9.98 -13.06 -1.33
C THR A 190 -8.89 -12.16 -0.77
N THR A 191 -9.09 -11.61 0.42
CA THR A 191 -8.07 -10.87 1.16
C THR A 191 -7.56 -11.72 2.31
N TYR A 192 -6.24 -11.84 2.40
CA TYR A 192 -5.50 -12.47 3.48
C TYR A 192 -4.75 -11.38 4.24
N PHE A 193 -5.18 -11.07 5.46
CA PHE A 193 -4.47 -10.14 6.33
C PHE A 193 -3.48 -10.90 7.21
N VAL A 194 -2.20 -10.52 7.18
CA VAL A 194 -1.10 -11.23 7.86
C VAL A 194 -0.60 -10.37 9.04
N PRO A 195 -0.97 -10.68 10.29
CA PRO A 195 -0.53 -9.92 11.45
C PRO A 195 0.98 -10.04 11.72
N THR A 196 1.56 -9.01 12.32
CA THR A 196 2.97 -9.02 12.75
C THR A 196 3.10 -9.45 14.20
N MET A 197 4.02 -10.38 14.48
CA MET A 197 4.28 -10.84 15.86
C MET A 197 4.97 -9.75 16.70
N THR A 198 5.79 -8.92 16.06
CA THR A 198 6.56 -7.84 16.69
C THR A 198 6.33 -6.53 15.94
N LEU A 199 6.57 -5.40 16.59
CA LEU A 199 6.44 -4.11 15.92
C LEU A 199 7.66 -3.85 15.01
N PRO A 200 7.46 -3.52 13.73
CA PRO A 200 8.55 -3.16 12.84
C PRO A 200 9.45 -2.04 13.38
N LEU A 201 8.86 -1.05 14.07
CA LEU A 201 9.61 0.07 14.66
C LEU A 201 10.67 -0.38 15.67
N THR A 202 10.34 -1.38 16.49
CA THR A 202 11.21 -1.81 17.59
C THR A 202 12.18 -2.89 17.15
N GLU A 203 12.01 -3.48 15.96
CA GLU A 203 12.93 -4.49 15.45
C GLU A 203 14.37 -4.02 15.33
N VAL A 204 14.57 -2.72 15.08
CA VAL A 204 15.90 -2.11 15.10
C VAL A 204 16.63 -2.35 16.43
N LEU A 205 15.89 -2.39 17.56
CA LEU A 205 16.47 -2.65 18.87
C LEU A 205 16.97 -4.09 18.99
N ARG A 206 16.25 -5.07 18.43
CA ARG A 206 16.68 -6.47 18.39
C ARG A 206 17.93 -6.62 17.52
N VAL A 207 17.99 -5.91 16.39
CA VAL A 207 19.16 -5.89 15.48
C VAL A 207 20.42 -5.37 16.18
N ILE A 208 20.32 -4.34 17.02
CA ILE A 208 21.47 -3.80 17.77
C ILE A 208 21.77 -4.56 19.08
N GLY A 209 21.06 -5.67 19.34
CA GLY A 209 21.37 -6.59 20.44
C GLY A 209 20.62 -6.33 21.75
N VAL A 210 19.56 -5.50 21.74
CA VAL A 210 18.68 -5.39 22.92
C VAL A 210 17.96 -6.72 23.14
N PRO A 211 17.90 -7.26 24.37
CA PRO A 211 17.26 -8.55 24.63
C PRO A 211 15.77 -8.57 24.24
N ASN A 212 15.34 -9.62 23.51
CA ASN A 212 13.96 -9.75 23.01
C ASN A 212 12.90 -9.44 24.07
N ARG A 213 13.01 -10.02 25.27
CA ARG A 213 12.06 -9.78 26.37
C ARG A 213 11.83 -8.30 26.70
N ALA A 214 12.87 -7.47 26.57
CA ALA A 214 12.79 -6.04 26.85
C ALA A 214 12.11 -5.31 25.69
N VAL A 215 12.39 -5.73 24.46
CA VAL A 215 11.74 -5.18 23.26
C VAL A 215 10.27 -5.61 23.20
N ASP A 216 9.94 -6.85 23.56
CA ASP A 216 8.56 -7.35 23.62
C ASP A 216 7.75 -6.59 24.68
N ALA A 217 8.36 -6.26 25.82
CA ALA A 217 7.72 -5.41 26.83
C ALA A 217 7.45 -3.99 26.29
N LEU A 218 8.38 -3.42 25.51
CA LEU A 218 8.17 -2.16 24.82
C LEU A 218 7.06 -2.26 23.77
N ASP A 219 7.02 -3.33 22.99
CA ASP A 219 6.00 -3.58 21.97
C ASP A 219 4.61 -3.55 22.58
N ASN A 220 4.42 -4.26 23.70
CA ASN A 220 3.13 -4.29 24.40
C ASN A 220 2.68 -2.90 24.88
N VAL A 221 3.61 -2.02 25.21
CA VAL A 221 3.29 -0.65 25.64
C VAL A 221 2.92 0.25 24.47
N ILE A 222 3.66 0.17 23.35
CA ILE A 222 3.50 1.13 22.25
C ILE A 222 2.57 0.64 21.12
N ARG A 223 2.33 -0.68 21.00
CA ARG A 223 1.46 -1.27 19.98
C ARG A 223 0.06 -0.65 19.99
N PRO A 224 -0.62 -0.44 21.14
CA PRO A 224 -1.92 0.23 21.16
C PRO A 224 -1.89 1.65 20.58
N VAL A 225 -0.78 2.37 20.74
CA VAL A 225 -0.61 3.73 20.19
C VAL A 225 -0.41 3.67 18.67
N ILE A 226 0.33 2.67 18.17
CA ILE A 226 0.51 2.44 16.74
C ILE A 226 -0.81 1.98 16.11
N ASP A 227 -1.51 1.03 16.74
CA ASP A 227 -2.79 0.48 16.29
C ASP A 227 -3.88 1.55 16.22
N ALA A 228 -3.84 2.54 17.10
CA ALA A 228 -4.73 3.70 17.06
C ALA A 228 -4.62 4.53 15.77
N GLY A 229 -3.55 4.33 14.97
CA GLY A 229 -3.39 4.93 13.65
C GLY A 229 -4.09 4.20 12.51
N TYR A 230 -4.80 3.10 12.80
CA TYR A 230 -5.56 2.31 11.84
C TYR A 230 -7.01 2.15 12.31
N SER A 231 -7.97 2.57 11.50
CA SER A 231 -9.41 2.53 11.83
C SER A 231 -9.96 1.11 11.99
N ARG A 232 -9.34 0.10 11.38
CA ARG A 232 -9.68 -1.31 11.58
C ARG A 232 -9.60 -1.78 13.04
N ASN A 233 -8.78 -1.10 13.86
CA ASN A 233 -8.58 -1.42 15.27
C ASN A 233 -9.51 -0.63 16.20
N ASP A 234 -10.37 0.21 15.64
CA ASP A 234 -11.30 1.01 16.43
C ASP A 234 -12.39 0.14 17.05
N LYS A 235 -12.83 0.55 18.24
CA LYS A 235 -13.96 -0.08 18.92
C LYS A 235 -15.28 0.46 18.36
N PRO A 236 -16.38 -0.32 18.44
CA PRO A 236 -17.71 0.19 18.12
C PRO A 236 -17.99 1.52 18.83
N GLY A 237 -18.41 2.53 18.06
CA GLY A 237 -18.70 3.87 18.57
C GLY A 237 -17.53 4.86 18.53
N ASP A 238 -16.34 4.46 18.08
CA ASP A 238 -15.24 5.39 17.83
C ASP A 238 -15.63 6.40 16.73
N ARG A 239 -15.33 7.69 16.97
CA ARG A 239 -15.64 8.80 16.07
C ARG A 239 -14.40 9.53 15.56
N ARG A 240 -13.20 9.01 15.86
CA ARG A 240 -11.95 9.61 15.39
C ARG A 240 -11.91 9.50 13.86
N PRO A 241 -11.68 10.61 13.15
CA PRO A 241 -11.67 10.58 11.70
C PRO A 241 -10.50 9.73 11.19
N TYR A 242 -10.63 9.23 9.96
CA TYR A 242 -9.59 8.50 9.23
C TYR A 242 -9.74 8.76 7.73
N PHE A 243 -8.69 8.51 6.96
CA PHE A 243 -8.71 8.62 5.51
C PHE A 243 -9.26 7.34 4.87
N ASP A 244 -10.17 7.51 3.93
CA ASP A 244 -10.70 6.47 3.06
C ASP A 244 -10.84 7.04 1.66
N HIS A 245 -10.15 6.48 0.67
CA HIS A 245 -10.12 6.94 -0.73
C HIS A 245 -9.87 8.45 -0.87
N GLY A 246 -8.91 8.97 -0.10
CA GLY A 246 -8.54 10.39 -0.07
C GLY A 246 -9.60 11.31 0.53
N VAL A 247 -10.57 10.75 1.25
CA VAL A 247 -11.61 11.49 1.97
C VAL A 247 -11.43 11.30 3.46
N LEU A 248 -11.45 12.40 4.22
CA LEU A 248 -11.51 12.31 5.68
C LEU A 248 -12.94 11.96 6.09
N THR A 249 -13.11 10.78 6.68
CA THR A 249 -14.41 10.21 7.07
C THR A 249 -14.40 9.77 8.54
N THR A 250 -15.53 9.31 9.05
CA THR A 250 -15.71 8.72 10.38
C THR A 250 -16.57 7.47 10.26
N HIS A 251 -16.46 6.52 11.20
CA HIS A 251 -17.43 5.42 11.29
C HIS A 251 -18.83 6.00 11.37
N GLN A 252 -19.73 5.55 10.50
CA GLN A 252 -21.12 5.98 10.55
C GLN A 252 -21.72 5.52 11.89
N SER A 253 -22.45 6.40 12.56
CA SER A 253 -23.22 5.96 13.73
C SER A 253 -24.24 4.93 13.24
N SER A 254 -24.28 3.77 13.88
CA SER A 254 -25.37 2.80 13.72
C SER A 254 -26.74 3.32 14.24
N ASP A 255 -26.84 4.61 14.54
CA ASP A 255 -28.07 5.29 14.95
C ASP A 255 -28.70 6.00 13.74
N PRO A 256 -29.78 5.44 13.15
CA PRO A 256 -30.44 6.01 11.98
C PRO A 256 -31.04 7.41 12.22
N ASN A 257 -31.12 7.88 13.47
CA ASN A 257 -31.68 9.20 13.82
C ASN A 257 -30.65 10.34 13.87
N ALA A 258 -29.34 10.06 13.78
CA ALA A 258 -28.31 11.10 13.88
C ALA A 258 -28.19 11.98 12.61
N VAL A 259 -28.73 11.53 11.48
CA VAL A 259 -28.59 12.20 10.16
C VAL A 259 -29.54 13.39 10.01
N ALA A 260 -30.55 13.54 10.87
CA ALA A 260 -31.56 14.60 10.76
C ALA A 260 -31.12 15.97 11.32
N ALA A 261 -30.00 16.06 12.04
CA ALA A 261 -29.65 17.27 12.80
C ALA A 261 -28.69 18.24 12.09
N VAL A 262 -28.24 17.96 10.87
CA VAL A 262 -27.39 18.89 10.08
C VAL A 262 -28.06 19.24 8.76
N GLY A 263 -29.24 19.86 8.85
CA GLY A 263 -29.90 20.53 7.72
C GLY A 263 -29.58 22.03 7.73
N ILE A 264 -28.73 22.48 6.80
CA ILE A 264 -28.64 23.91 6.43
C ILE A 264 -30.06 24.35 5.97
N PRO A 265 -30.63 25.46 6.47
CA PRO A 265 -31.93 25.91 6.01
C PRO A 265 -31.88 26.29 4.54
N ARG A 266 -32.71 25.62 3.73
CA ARG A 266 -32.89 25.88 2.30
C ARG A 266 -33.76 27.13 2.14
N ALA A 267 -33.19 28.22 1.66
CA ALA A 267 -33.95 29.40 1.25
C ALA A 267 -34.80 29.05 0.02
N GLY A 268 -36.13 29.23 0.12
CA GLY A 268 -37.05 29.13 -1.00
C GLY A 268 -37.01 30.38 -1.89
N PRO A 269 -37.55 30.33 -3.12
CA PRO A 269 -37.55 31.46 -4.02
C PRO A 269 -38.80 32.32 -3.78
N GLU A 270 -38.62 33.59 -3.43
CA GLU A 270 -39.68 34.60 -3.55
C GLU A 270 -39.21 35.70 -4.52
N GLY A 271 -40.00 35.88 -5.57
CA GLY A 271 -39.86 36.98 -6.52
C GLY A 271 -40.73 38.17 -6.13
N GLY A 272 -40.32 39.36 -6.59
CA GLY A 272 -41.23 40.45 -6.94
C GLY A 272 -41.11 41.74 -6.13
N SER A 273 -40.53 42.78 -6.77
CA SER A 273 -40.82 44.24 -6.68
C SER A 273 -40.74 44.95 -5.32
N GLU A 274 -40.30 46.20 -5.13
CA GLU A 274 -39.74 47.28 -5.95
C GLU A 274 -39.49 48.48 -4.99
N GLN A 275 -38.59 49.39 -5.38
CA GLN A 275 -38.46 50.81 -4.99
C GLN A 275 -37.73 51.28 -3.69
N ALA A 276 -36.57 51.91 -3.99
CA ALA A 276 -36.14 53.27 -3.63
C ALA A 276 -35.66 53.62 -2.20
N ARG A 277 -34.35 53.89 -2.07
CA ARG A 277 -33.72 55.23 -1.87
C ARG A 277 -32.29 55.14 -1.28
N THR A 278 -31.37 55.91 -1.87
CA THR A 278 -30.22 56.67 -1.28
C THR A 278 -29.36 56.01 -0.18
N THR A 279 -28.02 55.96 -0.18
CA THR A 279 -26.99 56.97 -0.54
C THR A 279 -25.58 56.38 -0.32
N SER A 280 -24.64 56.76 -1.18
CA SER A 280 -23.24 57.16 -0.91
C SER A 280 -22.29 56.31 -0.01
N THR A 281 -21.32 55.69 -0.69
CA THR A 281 -19.84 55.84 -0.55
C THR A 281 -19.17 55.86 0.84
N ALA A 282 -18.26 54.89 1.06
CA ALA A 282 -16.88 55.17 1.46
C ALA A 282 -15.97 53.95 1.19
N ALA A 283 -14.97 54.18 0.35
CA ALA A 283 -13.92 53.24 0.00
C ALA A 283 -12.79 53.23 1.06
N ARG A 284 -12.09 52.10 1.20
CA ARG A 284 -10.66 52.10 1.52
C ARG A 284 -9.98 50.86 0.97
N ARG A 285 -9.16 51.07 -0.07
CA ARG A 285 -8.10 50.17 -0.56
C ARG A 285 -6.84 50.43 0.27
N HIS A 286 -6.05 49.38 0.54
CA HIS A 286 -4.57 49.40 0.60
C HIS A 286 -4.11 47.93 0.48
N SER A 287 -3.45 47.49 -0.60
CA SER A 287 -2.06 47.72 -1.05
C SER A 287 -1.10 46.60 -0.57
N LEU A 288 -0.52 45.93 -1.57
CA LEU A 288 0.52 44.90 -1.53
C LEU A 288 1.83 45.34 -0.83
N ALA A 289 2.55 44.37 -0.26
CA ALA A 289 4.00 44.45 -0.12
C ALA A 289 4.66 43.06 -0.35
N ARG A 290 5.56 43.02 -1.34
CA ARG A 290 6.54 41.96 -1.60
C ARG A 290 7.65 42.01 -0.56
N LEU A 291 8.24 40.86 -0.21
CA LEU A 291 9.63 40.79 0.27
C LEU A 291 10.32 39.55 -0.33
N ASN A 292 11.41 39.81 -1.03
CA ASN A 292 12.37 38.86 -1.58
C ASN A 292 13.61 38.86 -0.65
N GLY A 293 14.17 37.71 -0.30
CA GLY A 293 15.39 37.63 0.50
C GLY A 293 16.09 36.27 0.37
N ARG A 294 17.26 36.29 -0.29
CA ARG A 294 18.18 35.16 -0.52
C ARG A 294 18.76 34.59 0.79
N ASN A 295 19.09 33.30 0.80
CA ASN A 295 20.38 32.84 1.35
C ASN A 295 20.81 31.47 0.79
N ARG A 296 22.09 31.38 0.42
CA ARG A 296 22.85 30.20 -0.02
C ARG A 296 23.91 29.86 1.04
N SER A 297 24.13 28.57 1.32
CA SER A 297 25.39 27.93 1.75
C SER A 297 25.09 26.41 1.78
N VAL A 298 25.65 25.54 0.95
CA VAL A 298 27.03 25.00 0.86
C VAL A 298 27.54 24.43 2.19
N LEU A 299 27.58 23.10 2.29
CA LEU A 299 28.67 22.35 2.93
C LEU A 299 28.72 20.93 2.34
N SER A 300 29.86 20.64 1.73
CA SER A 300 30.30 19.36 1.18
C SER A 300 31.29 18.75 2.18
N ALA A 301 31.26 17.44 2.39
CA ALA A 301 32.33 16.73 3.08
C ALA A 301 32.42 15.27 2.61
N ASP A 302 33.28 15.06 1.62
CA ASP A 302 33.95 13.78 1.35
C ASP A 302 35.04 13.52 2.39
N ARG A 303 35.13 12.29 2.92
CA ARG A 303 36.41 11.56 3.08
C ARG A 303 36.27 10.09 3.53
N ALA A 304 36.65 9.22 2.61
CA ALA A 304 37.67 8.16 2.70
C ALA A 304 37.65 7.06 3.79
N VAL A 305 37.38 5.84 3.30
CA VAL A 305 38.19 4.59 3.35
C VAL A 305 38.77 4.12 4.70
N GLY A 306 38.31 2.93 5.12
CA GLY A 306 39.03 2.01 6.01
C GLY A 306 38.57 0.57 5.77
N SER A 307 39.26 -0.15 4.88
CA SER A 307 39.02 -1.55 4.55
C SER A 307 39.63 -2.49 5.60
N MET A 308 38.82 -3.38 6.18
CA MET A 308 39.30 -4.46 7.07
C MET A 308 38.64 -5.78 6.64
N GLN A 309 39.43 -6.68 6.07
CA GLN A 309 39.01 -8.02 5.64
C GLN A 309 38.67 -8.92 6.84
N PRO A 310 37.62 -9.77 6.78
CA PRO A 310 37.44 -10.86 7.72
C PRO A 310 38.05 -12.18 7.20
N ARG A 311 38.73 -12.89 8.11
CA ARG A 311 39.30 -14.23 7.94
C ARG A 311 38.19 -15.28 7.77
N SER A 312 38.43 -16.27 6.91
CA SER A 312 37.51 -17.38 6.64
C SER A 312 37.48 -18.39 7.80
N SER A 313 36.31 -18.98 8.04
CA SER A 313 36.12 -20.15 8.90
C SER A 313 35.06 -21.06 8.29
N ALA A 314 35.42 -22.34 8.22
CA ALA A 314 34.81 -23.41 7.44
C ALA A 314 33.33 -23.70 7.72
N ALA A 315 32.63 -24.09 6.66
CA ALA A 315 31.31 -24.69 6.68
C ALA A 315 31.35 -26.11 7.28
N ARG A 316 30.35 -26.47 8.09
CA ARG A 316 30.00 -27.86 8.39
C ARG A 316 28.63 -28.16 7.79
N SER A 317 28.63 -29.10 6.86
CA SER A 317 27.47 -29.75 6.25
C SER A 317 26.79 -30.72 7.22
N PHE A 318 25.46 -30.81 7.17
CA PHE A 318 24.70 -31.94 7.70
C PHE A 318 23.69 -32.45 6.64
N PRO A 319 23.38 -33.77 6.63
CA PRO A 319 22.78 -34.50 5.49
C PRO A 319 21.23 -34.46 5.50
N PRO A 320 20.56 -34.91 4.41
CA PRO A 320 19.10 -34.84 4.29
C PRO A 320 18.41 -35.98 5.05
N VAL A 321 17.24 -35.68 5.60
CA VAL A 321 16.30 -36.67 6.15
C VAL A 321 15.18 -36.89 5.13
N ARG A 322 14.87 -38.17 4.93
CA ARG A 322 13.91 -38.75 3.99
C ARG A 322 12.47 -38.31 4.24
#